data_AF-A0A2V5JCJ3-F1
#
_entry.id   AF-A0A2V5JCJ3-F1
#
_cell.length_a   1.000
_cell.length_b   1.000
_cell.length_c   1.000
_cell.angle_alpha   90.00
_cell.angle_beta   90.00
_cell.angle_gamma   90.00
#
_symmetry.space_group_name_H-M   'P 1'
#
loop_
_entity.id
_entity.type
_entity.pdbx_description
1 polymer ?
#
loop_
_entity_poly.entity_id
_entity_poly.type
_entity_poly.pdbx_seq_one_letter_code
_entity_poly.pdbx_strand_id
1 'polypeptide(L)'
;AERARKTIDAFATTLSHFPSAMPQMLVALDYSLSKPRQIVIAGKKDAPETKAFLKEVHRHFLPKTILILADGAEGQKYLGEKNEAIRAMSPIDGKPAAYVCENFTCKAPVTDPKALAELLSK
;
A
#
# COMPACT_ATOMS: atom_id res chain seq x y z
N ALA A 1 5.60 -10.40 12.82
CA ALA A 1 5.76 -9.16 13.63
C ALA A 1 6.88 -9.29 14.66
N GLU A 2 6.89 -10.31 15.53
CA GLU A 2 7.83 -10.37 16.67
C GLU A 2 9.32 -10.32 16.31
N ARG A 3 9.78 -11.05 15.28
CA ARG A 3 11.19 -10.98 14.85
C ARG A 3 11.61 -9.57 14.41
N ALA A 4 10.74 -8.86 13.68
CA ALA A 4 11.01 -7.49 13.25
C ALA A 4 11.15 -6.54 14.45
N ARG A 5 10.29 -6.68 15.45
CA ARG A 5 10.36 -5.91 16.71
C ARG A 5 11.69 -6.15 17.44
N LYS A 6 12.05 -7.42 17.64
CA LYS A 6 13.33 -7.79 18.28
C LYS A 6 14.55 -7.24 17.54
N THR A 7 14.52 -7.22 16.20
CA THR A 7 15.59 -6.61 15.41
C THR A 7 15.70 -5.12 15.68
N ILE A 8 14.59 -4.38 15.69
CA ILE A 8 14.59 -2.94 16.01
C ILE A 8 15.08 -2.70 17.45
N ASP A 9 14.58 -3.48 18.41
CA ASP A 9 14.93 -3.38 19.83
C ASP A 9 16.44 -3.58 20.07
N ALA A 10 17.08 -4.50 19.32
CA ALA A 10 18.52 -4.76 19.42
C ALA A 10 19.40 -3.54 19.06
N PHE A 11 18.86 -2.58 18.30
CA PHE A 11 19.57 -1.36 17.89
C PHE A 11 19.03 -0.09 18.56
N ALA A 12 18.12 -0.22 19.54
CA ALA A 12 17.45 0.91 20.19
C ALA A 12 18.42 1.93 20.78
N THR A 13 19.51 1.48 21.41
CA THR A 13 20.54 2.36 21.98
C THR A 13 21.22 3.21 20.91
N THR A 14 21.67 2.60 19.80
CA THR A 14 22.33 3.33 18.71
C THR A 14 21.36 4.27 18.01
N LEU A 15 20.13 3.84 17.76
CA LEU A 15 19.08 4.68 17.18
C LEU A 15 18.79 5.92 18.05
N SER A 16 18.82 5.77 19.38
CA SER A 16 18.53 6.87 20.31
C SER A 16 19.66 7.90 20.41
N HIS A 17 20.91 7.45 20.33
CA HIS A 17 22.09 8.32 20.51
C HIS A 17 22.65 8.86 19.19
N PHE A 18 22.60 8.06 18.12
CA PHE A 18 23.20 8.36 16.81
C PHE A 18 22.26 7.94 15.66
N PRO A 19 21.05 8.53 15.55
CA PRO A 19 20.06 8.15 14.55
C PRO A 19 20.60 8.20 13.10
N SER A 20 21.45 9.20 12.80
CA SER A 20 22.06 9.36 11.47
C SER A 20 23.00 8.23 11.06
N ALA A 21 23.49 7.42 12.00
CA ALA A 21 24.34 6.26 11.69
C ALA A 21 23.55 5.08 11.10
N MET A 22 22.22 5.07 11.24
CA MET A 22 21.37 3.93 10.85
C MET A 22 20.08 4.39 10.15
N PRO A 23 20.16 5.12 9.01
CA PRO A 23 19.00 5.72 8.36
C PRO A 23 17.94 4.69 7.92
N GLN A 24 18.33 3.51 7.46
CA GLN A 24 17.38 2.45 7.09
C GLN A 24 16.68 1.82 8.29
N MET A 25 17.35 1.73 9.44
CA MET A 25 16.72 1.25 10.68
C MET A 25 15.69 2.26 11.19
N LEU A 26 15.94 3.57 11.02
CA LEU A 26 14.93 4.60 11.30
C LEU A 26 13.70 4.47 10.39
N VAL A 27 13.88 4.21 9.09
CA VAL A 27 12.75 3.94 8.18
C VAL A 27 11.96 2.70 8.64
N ALA A 28 12.66 1.64 9.05
CA ALA A 28 12.00 0.44 9.57
C ALA A 28 11.24 0.70 10.88
N LEU A 29 11.82 1.48 11.79
CA LEU A 29 11.16 1.90 13.03
C LEU A 29 9.92 2.75 12.74
N ASP A 30 10.04 3.80 11.90
CA ASP A 30 8.93 4.66 11.49
C ASP A 30 7.81 3.86 10.80
N TYR A 31 8.17 2.88 9.96
CA TYR A 31 7.21 1.95 9.37
C TYR A 31 6.51 1.10 10.45
N SER A 32 7.26 0.54 11.40
CA SER A 32 6.71 -0.34 12.46
C SER A 32 5.76 0.38 13.42
N LEU A 33 5.96 1.68 13.63
CA LEU A 33 5.12 2.54 14.47
C LEU A 33 3.91 3.11 13.73
N SER A 34 3.87 3.00 12.40
CA SER A 34 2.80 3.54 11.58
C SER A 34 1.62 2.58 11.44
N LYS A 35 0.46 3.14 11.08
CA LYS A 35 -0.68 2.32 10.64
C LYS A 35 -0.39 1.75 9.25
N PRO A 36 -0.58 0.43 9.03
CA PRO A 36 -0.45 -0.14 7.71
C PRO A 36 -1.43 0.53 6.74
N ARG A 37 -0.90 1.03 5.61
CA ARG A 37 -1.69 1.60 4.52
C ARG A 37 -1.44 0.81 3.24
N GLN A 38 -2.52 0.42 2.56
CA GLN A 38 -2.47 -0.31 1.32
C GLN A 38 -3.39 0.36 0.31
N ILE A 39 -2.92 0.49 -0.93
CA ILE A 39 -3.72 0.93 -2.07
C ILE A 39 -3.74 -0.23 -3.05
N VAL A 40 -4.94 -0.71 -3.36
CA VAL A 40 -5.12 -1.75 -4.37
C VAL A 40 -5.82 -1.14 -5.56
N ILE A 41 -5.20 -1.20 -6.73
CA ILE A 41 -5.80 -0.81 -7.99
C ILE A 41 -6.27 -2.08 -8.68
N ALA A 42 -7.58 -2.27 -8.79
CA ALA A 42 -8.16 -3.40 -9.52
C ALA A 42 -8.44 -2.99 -10.96
N GLY A 43 -7.84 -3.68 -11.92
CA GLY A 43 -7.95 -3.33 -13.34
C GLY A 43 -6.85 -3.96 -14.19
N LYS A 44 -7.10 -4.09 -15.50
CA LYS A 44 -6.12 -4.66 -16.43
C LYS A 44 -4.88 -3.77 -16.49
N LYS A 45 -3.69 -4.37 -16.31
CA LYS A 45 -2.38 -3.67 -16.29
C LYS A 45 -2.16 -2.71 -17.46
N ASP A 46 -2.54 -3.13 -18.67
CA ASP A 46 -2.27 -2.36 -19.88
C ASP A 46 -3.36 -1.37 -20.27
N ALA A 47 -4.52 -1.41 -19.61
CA ALA A 47 -5.63 -0.51 -19.89
C ALA A 47 -5.25 0.95 -19.55
N PRO A 48 -5.53 1.92 -20.44
CA PRO A 48 -5.23 3.34 -20.20
C PRO A 48 -5.82 3.88 -18.89
N GLU A 49 -7.02 3.44 -18.52
CA GLU A 49 -7.72 3.86 -17.32
C GLU A 49 -7.02 3.36 -16.05
N THR A 50 -6.57 2.09 -16.03
CA THR A 50 -5.76 1.55 -14.93
C THR A 50 -4.44 2.30 -14.80
N LYS A 51 -3.80 2.63 -15.93
CA LYS A 51 -2.57 3.42 -15.94
C LYS A 51 -2.79 4.83 -15.39
N ALA A 52 -3.96 5.44 -15.60
CA ALA A 52 -4.32 6.73 -15.02
C ALA A 52 -4.40 6.65 -13.48
N PHE A 53 -4.97 5.58 -12.93
CA PHE A 53 -4.98 5.32 -11.49
C PHE A 53 -3.55 5.15 -10.92
N LEU A 54 -2.73 4.30 -11.55
CA LEU A 54 -1.34 4.09 -11.12
C LEU A 54 -0.53 5.40 -11.17
N LYS A 55 -0.72 6.20 -12.23
CA LYS A 55 -0.09 7.51 -12.37
C LYS A 55 -0.52 8.46 -11.25
N GLU A 56 -1.79 8.47 -10.88
CA GLU A 56 -2.26 9.31 -9.77
C GLU A 56 -1.60 8.88 -8.47
N VAL A 57 -1.56 7.58 -8.13
CA VAL A 57 -0.86 7.10 -6.92
C VAL A 57 0.61 7.54 -6.91
N HIS A 58 1.33 7.35 -8.03
CA HIS A 58 2.75 7.70 -8.14
C HIS A 58 3.04 9.22 -8.09
N ARG A 59 2.02 10.07 -8.25
CA ARG A 59 2.16 11.53 -8.15
C ARG A 59 2.28 12.00 -6.70
N HIS A 60 1.85 11.19 -5.73
CA HIS A 60 1.88 11.51 -4.31
C HIS A 60 3.12 10.89 -3.63
N PHE A 61 3.69 11.64 -2.69
CA PHE A 61 4.67 11.06 -1.77
C PHE A 61 3.93 10.32 -0.65
N LEU A 62 3.83 8.99 -0.77
CA LEU A 62 3.08 8.13 0.13
C LEU A 62 4.02 7.19 0.90
N PRO A 63 4.81 7.72 1.87
CA PRO A 63 5.69 6.87 2.64
C PRO A 63 4.88 5.79 3.36
N LYS A 64 5.48 4.60 3.54
CA LYS A 64 4.88 3.48 4.28
C LYS A 64 3.61 2.89 3.66
N THR A 65 3.32 3.22 2.41
CA THR A 65 2.16 2.72 1.67
C THR A 65 2.57 1.60 0.71
N ILE A 66 1.85 0.48 0.75
CA ILE A 66 2.00 -0.61 -0.22
C ILE A 66 1.02 -0.38 -1.38
N LEU A 67 1.51 -0.37 -2.61
CA LEU A 67 0.69 -0.35 -3.82
C LEU A 67 0.63 -1.76 -4.42
N ILE A 68 -0.59 -2.26 -4.67
CA ILE A 68 -0.84 -3.56 -5.28
C ILE A 68 -1.70 -3.36 -6.53
N LEU A 69 -1.33 -4.01 -7.62
CA LEU A 69 -2.18 -4.13 -8.81
C LEU A 69 -2.92 -5.47 -8.76
N ALA A 70 -4.25 -5.41 -8.73
CA ALA A 70 -5.16 -6.54 -8.80
C ALA A 70 -5.72 -6.65 -10.23
N ASP A 71 -4.93 -7.23 -11.13
CA ASP A 71 -5.24 -7.34 -12.56
C ASP A 71 -5.84 -8.70 -12.98
N GLY A 72 -6.13 -9.57 -12.02
CA GLY A 72 -6.61 -10.94 -12.22
C GLY A 72 -5.53 -11.91 -12.69
N ALA A 73 -4.26 -11.49 -12.78
CA ALA A 73 -3.17 -12.34 -13.25
C ALA A 73 -2.58 -13.21 -12.12
N GLU A 74 -1.49 -13.92 -12.43
CA GLU A 74 -0.81 -14.83 -11.51
C GLU A 74 -0.40 -14.16 -10.19
N GLY A 75 0.05 -12.90 -10.24
CA GLY A 75 0.43 -12.14 -9.04
C GLY A 75 -0.73 -11.95 -8.06
N GLN A 76 -1.91 -11.57 -8.55
CA GLN A 76 -3.11 -11.46 -7.70
C GLN A 76 -3.54 -12.85 -7.19
N LYS A 77 -3.46 -13.89 -8.03
CA LYS A 77 -3.80 -15.26 -7.63
C LYS A 77 -2.91 -15.72 -6.47
N TYR A 78 -1.60 -15.54 -6.59
CA TYR A 78 -0.62 -15.90 -5.57
C TYR A 78 -0.87 -15.18 -4.24
N LEU A 79 -1.06 -13.85 -4.27
CA LEU A 79 -1.36 -13.08 -3.06
C LEU A 79 -2.72 -13.47 -2.45
N GLY A 80 -3.69 -13.81 -3.31
CA GLY A 80 -5.03 -14.26 -2.94
C GLY A 80 -5.06 -15.58 -2.18
N GLU A 81 -4.02 -16.41 -2.25
CA GLU A 81 -3.92 -17.66 -1.48
C GLU A 81 -3.81 -17.42 0.03
N LYS A 82 -3.27 -16.25 0.42
CA LYS A 82 -3.05 -15.88 1.83
C LYS A 82 -3.82 -14.63 2.25
N ASN A 83 -4.43 -13.92 1.30
CA ASN A 83 -5.20 -12.71 1.56
C ASN A 83 -6.49 -12.71 0.73
N GLU A 84 -7.59 -13.14 1.35
CA GLU A 84 -8.91 -13.21 0.71
C GLU A 84 -9.41 -11.86 0.21
N ALA A 85 -9.08 -10.76 0.89
CA ALA A 85 -9.47 -9.43 0.46
C ALA A 85 -8.86 -9.07 -0.90
N ILE A 86 -7.58 -9.38 -1.11
CA ILE A 86 -6.91 -9.17 -2.41
C ILE A 86 -7.52 -10.05 -3.50
N ARG A 87 -7.95 -11.28 -3.16
CA ARG A 87 -8.64 -12.17 -4.10
C ARG A 87 -10.00 -11.60 -4.53
N ALA A 88 -10.73 -10.95 -3.62
CA ALA A 88 -12.06 -10.42 -3.87
C ALA A 88 -12.06 -9.04 -4.55
N MET A 89 -10.98 -8.26 -4.45
CA MET A 89 -10.87 -6.94 -5.07
C MET A 89 -10.85 -7.03 -6.59
N SER A 90 -11.82 -6.38 -7.22
CA SER A 90 -12.06 -6.44 -8.66
C SER A 90 -12.52 -5.08 -9.22
N PRO A 91 -12.52 -4.89 -10.55
CA PRO A 91 -13.15 -3.74 -11.20
C PRO A 91 -14.63 -3.60 -10.79
N ILE A 92 -15.12 -2.36 -10.68
CA ILE A 92 -16.53 -2.07 -10.38
C ILE A 92 -17.22 -1.65 -11.68
N ASP A 93 -18.32 -2.32 -12.03
CA ASP A 93 -19.07 -2.10 -13.27
C ASP A 93 -18.18 -2.10 -14.54
N GLY A 94 -17.17 -2.97 -14.55
CA GLY A 94 -16.20 -3.09 -15.64
C GLY A 94 -15.14 -1.98 -15.71
N LYS A 95 -15.16 -1.01 -14.77
CA LYS A 95 -14.17 0.08 -14.67
C LYS A 95 -13.12 -0.22 -13.62
N PRO A 96 -11.86 0.23 -13.80
CA PRO A 96 -10.87 0.13 -12.76
C PRO A 96 -11.33 0.80 -11.46
N ALA A 97 -10.96 0.20 -10.34
CA ALA A 97 -11.35 0.66 -9.01
C ALA A 97 -10.13 0.74 -8.10
N ALA A 98 -10.05 1.80 -7.30
CA ALA A 98 -9.05 1.95 -6.25
C ALA A 98 -9.66 1.66 -4.88
N TYR A 99 -9.05 0.74 -4.15
CA TYR A 99 -9.36 0.40 -2.78
C TYR A 99 -8.26 0.98 -1.88
N VAL A 100 -8.60 1.99 -1.07
CA VAL A 100 -7.66 2.61 -0.13
C VAL A 100 -7.97 2.08 1.26
N CYS A 101 -7.05 1.28 1.79
CA CYS A 101 -7.17 0.59 3.07
C CYS A 101 -6.16 1.12 4.08
N GLU A 102 -6.63 1.40 5.28
CA GLU A 102 -5.81 1.84 6.40
C GLU A 102 -6.22 1.07 7.64
N ASN A 103 -5.24 0.56 8.39
CA ASN A 103 -5.48 -0.20 9.61
C ASN A 103 -6.52 -1.33 9.42
N PHE A 104 -6.32 -2.12 8.37
CA PHE A 104 -7.16 -3.29 8.01
C PHE A 104 -8.61 -2.97 7.62
N THR A 105 -8.95 -1.69 7.41
CA THR A 105 -10.27 -1.26 6.92
C THR A 105 -10.14 -0.48 5.62
N CYS A 106 -10.93 -0.83 4.62
CA CYS A 106 -10.96 -0.12 3.35
C CYS A 106 -12.11 0.90 3.32
N LYS A 107 -11.86 2.07 2.74
CA LYS A 107 -12.93 2.99 2.31
C LYS A 107 -13.71 2.37 1.14
N ALA A 108 -14.88 2.94 0.84
CA ALA A 108 -15.60 2.59 -0.38
C ALA A 108 -14.68 2.77 -1.61
N PRO A 109 -14.68 1.82 -2.56
CA PRO A 109 -13.83 1.91 -3.73
C PRO A 109 -14.22 3.10 -4.60
N VAL A 110 -13.23 3.72 -5.24
CA VAL A 110 -13.44 4.84 -6.17
C VAL A 110 -13.06 4.44 -7.59
N THR A 111 -13.88 4.82 -8.57
CA THR A 111 -13.69 4.54 -10.00
C THR A 111 -13.32 5.78 -10.81
N ASP A 112 -12.98 6.89 -10.14
CA ASP A 112 -12.45 8.12 -10.74
C ASP A 112 -11.08 8.46 -10.12
N PRO A 113 -10.00 8.62 -10.92
CA PRO A 113 -8.71 9.09 -10.43
C PRO A 113 -8.76 10.40 -9.64
N LYS A 114 -9.70 11.32 -9.93
CA LYS A 114 -9.85 12.55 -9.14
C LYS A 114 -10.34 12.25 -7.72
N ALA A 115 -11.32 11.35 -7.59
CA ALA A 115 -11.78 10.91 -6.28
C ALA A 115 -10.66 10.17 -5.52
N LEU A 116 -9.81 9.43 -6.21
CA LEU A 116 -8.60 8.86 -5.59
C LEU A 116 -7.65 9.96 -5.11
N ALA A 117 -7.39 11.00 -5.91
CA ALA A 117 -6.54 12.12 -5.51
C ALA A 117 -6.98 12.76 -4.18
N GLU A 118 -8.28 12.97 -3.99
CA GLU A 118 -8.88 13.49 -2.74
C GLU A 118 -8.71 12.54 -1.54
N LEU A 119 -8.64 11.23 -1.79
CA LEU A 119 -8.34 10.25 -0.73
C LEU A 119 -6.85 10.20 -0.37
N LEU A 120 -5.97 10.61 -1.29
CA LEU A 120 -4.52 10.55 -1.13
C LEU A 120 -3.88 11.88 -0.67
N SER A 121 -4.59 13.00 -0.80
CA SER A 121 -4.14 14.34 -0.39
C SER A 121 -4.19 14.59 1.13
N LYS A 122 -4.58 13.59 1.92
CA LYS A 122 -4.71 13.66 3.38
C LYS A 122 -3.57 12.95 4.09
#